data_AF-X1HY87-F1
#
_entry.id   AF-X1HY87-F1
#
_cell.length_a   1.000
_cell.length_b   1.000
_cell.length_c   1.000
_cell.angle_alpha   90.00
_cell.angle_beta   90.00
_cell.angle_gamma   90.00
#
_symmetry.space_group_name_H-M   'P 1'
#
loop_
_entity.id
_entity.type
_entity.pdbx_description
1 polymer ?
#
loop_
_entity_poly.entity_id
_entity_poly.type
_entity_poly.pdbx_seq_one_letter_code
_entity_poly.pdbx_strand_id
1 'polypeptide(L)' 'MKAYEQTLSFLSTLNLTGIANSLDEMIHDAEISKTSYITFLNTAFTTEISYRVKRHVERNMVGAHFPHHKENF' A
#
# COMPACT_ATOMS: atom_id res chain seq x y z
N MET A 1 3.27 -13.57 16.30
CA MET A 1 2.33 -12.49 15.97
C MET A 1 1.29 -13.01 14.99
N LYS A 2 0.27 -13.77 15.44
CA LYS A 2 -0.62 -14.49 14.51
C LYS A 2 -1.56 -13.58 13.71
N ALA A 3 -2.10 -12.54 14.34
CA ALA A 3 -3.07 -11.66 13.69
C ALA A 3 -2.45 -10.79 12.57
N TYR A 4 -1.21 -10.34 12.78
CA TYR A 4 -0.47 -9.56 11.80
C TYR A 4 -0.11 -10.40 10.56
N GLU A 5 0.48 -11.58 10.76
CA GLU A 5 0.80 -12.52 9.68
C GLU A 5 -0.46 -12.94 8.90
N GLN A 6 -1.57 -13.17 9.60
CA GLN A 6 -2.86 -13.45 8.98
C GLN A 6 -3.36 -12.27 8.13
N THR A 7 -3.17 -11.04 8.61
CA THR A 7 -3.53 -9.83 7.87
C THR A 7 -2.71 -9.71 6.60
N LEU A 8 -1.38 -9.89 6.67
CA LEU A 8 -0.52 -9.92 5.48
C LEU A 8 -0.95 -11.00 4.49
N SER A 9 -1.31 -12.20 4.97
CA SER A 9 -1.83 -13.27 4.11
C SER A 9 -3.12 -12.86 3.40
N PHE A 10 -4.04 -12.16 4.08
CA PHE A 10 -5.27 -11.65 3.46
C PHE A 10 -4.98 -10.57 2.41
N LEU A 11 -4.10 -9.62 2.73
CA LEU A 11 -3.70 -8.57 1.80
C LEU A 11 -3.04 -9.15 0.54
N SER A 12 -2.18 -10.15 0.71
CA SER A 12 -1.56 -10.89 -0.40
C SER A 12 -2.62 -11.59 -1.25
N THR A 13 -3.57 -12.30 -0.62
CA THR A 13 -4.66 -13.01 -1.32
C THR A 13 -5.55 -12.06 -2.13
N LEU A 14 -5.78 -10.85 -1.62
CA LEU A 14 -6.59 -9.82 -2.28
C LEU A 14 -5.79 -8.93 -3.24
N ASN A 15 -4.49 -9.19 -3.43
CA ASN A 15 -3.58 -8.37 -4.22
C ASN A 15 -3.54 -6.89 -3.79
N LEU A 16 -3.64 -6.63 -2.48
CA LEU A 16 -3.57 -5.29 -1.88
C LEU A 16 -2.12 -4.93 -1.55
N THR A 17 -1.28 -4.89 -2.59
CA THR A 17 0.18 -4.75 -2.46
C THR A 17 0.59 -3.40 -1.88
N GLY A 18 -0.16 -2.33 -2.16
CA GLY A 18 0.13 -1.02 -1.59
C GLY A 18 -0.02 -1.03 -0.07
N ILE A 19 -1.12 -1.61 0.43
CA ILE A 19 -1.35 -1.76 1.88
C ILE A 19 -0.30 -2.67 2.50
N ALA A 20 -0.01 -3.82 1.88
CA ALA A 20 0.94 -4.80 2.42
C ALA A 20 2.33 -4.19 2.61
N ASN A 21 2.79 -3.38 1.66
CA ASN A 21 4.11 -2.74 1.70
C ASN A 21 4.21 -1.62 2.76
N SER A 22 3.09 -1.01 3.13
CA SER A 22 3.04 0.14 4.05
C SER A 22 2.45 -0.22 5.43
N LEU A 23 2.09 -1.48 5.66
CA LEU A 23 1.27 -1.87 6.81
C LEU A 23 1.94 -1.56 8.15
N ASP A 24 3.24 -1.84 8.28
CA ASP A 24 4.00 -1.58 9.51
C ASP A 24 4.03 -0.09 9.86
N GLU A 25 4.33 0.75 8.86
CA GLU A 25 4.37 2.20 9.03
C GLU A 25 2.98 2.74 9.40
N MET A 26 1.93 2.30 8.72
CA MET A 26 0.55 2.72 9.02
C MET A 26 0.11 2.32 10.44
N ILE A 27 0.49 1.14 10.93
CA ILE A 27 0.18 0.71 12.30
C ILE A 27 0.93 1.59 13.29
N HIS A 28 2.23 1.79 13.08
CA HIS A 28 3.06 2.61 13.94
C HIS A 28 2.54 4.05 14.05
N ASP A 29 2.22 4.66 12.91
CA ASP A 29 1.67 6.02 12.85
C ASP A 29 0.31 6.10 13.56
N ALA A 30 -0.56 5.12 13.36
CA ALA A 30 -1.88 5.09 14.00
C ALA A 30 -1.79 4.95 15.53
N GLU A 31 -0.83 4.17 16.03
CA GLU A 31 -0.56 4.02 17.46
C GLU A 31 -0.06 5.33 18.09
N ILE A 32 0.88 6.01 17.44
CA ILE A 32 1.42 7.30 17.91
C ILE A 32 0.33 8.38 17.92
N SER A 33 -0.41 8.48 16.83
CA SER A 33 -1.40 9.54 16.61
C SER A 33 -2.75 9.27 17.29
N LYS A 34 -2.96 8.08 17.88
CA LYS A 34 -4.25 7.62 18.41
C LYS A 34 -5.38 7.76 17.38
N THR A 35 -5.07 7.38 16.15
CA THR A 35 -5.96 7.54 15.00
C THR A 35 -7.22 6.69 15.15
N SER A 36 -8.38 7.23 14.75
CA SER A 36 -9.64 6.48 14.77
C SER A 36 -9.62 5.32 13.75
N TYR A 37 -10.37 4.24 14.00
CA TYR A 37 -10.41 3.10 13.08
C TYR A 37 -10.87 3.47 11.67
N ILE A 38 -11.83 4.39 11.53
CA ILE A 38 -12.29 4.86 10.21
C ILE A 38 -11.19 5.61 9.48
N THR A 39 -10.44 6.46 10.19
CA THR A 39 -9.32 7.19 9.60
C THR A 39 -8.23 6.21 9.15
N PHE A 40 -7.88 5.21 9.97
CA PHE A 40 -6.92 4.17 9.60
C PHE A 40 -7.35 3.41 8.33
N LEU A 41 -8.62 2.99 8.24
CA LEU A 41 -9.15 2.31 7.06
C LEU A 41 -9.09 3.20 5.81
N ASN A 42 -9.45 4.48 5.94
CA ASN A 42 -9.36 5.43 4.84
C ASN A 42 -7.91 5.61 4.38
N THR A 43 -6.94 5.68 5.30
CA THR A 43 -5.52 5.74 4.96
C THR A 43 -5.10 4.49 4.21
N ALA A 44 -5.43 3.29 4.70
CA ALA A 44 -5.10 2.04 4.03
C ALA A 44 -5.66 1.97 2.60
N PHE A 45 -6.94 2.30 2.40
CA PHE A 45 -7.53 2.32 1.06
C PHE A 45 -6.94 3.40 0.15
N THR A 46 -6.61 4.58 0.70
CA THR A 46 -5.98 5.66 -0.07
C THR A 46 -4.57 5.26 -0.52
N THR A 47 -3.80 4.59 0.35
CA THR A 47 -2.48 4.03 0.02
C THR A 47 -2.59 3.02 -1.13
N GLU A 48 -3.56 2.11 -1.08
CA GLU A 48 -3.78 1.13 -2.15
C GLU A 48 -4.14 1.78 -3.49
N ILE A 49 -5.09 2.72 -3.47
CA ILE A 49 -5.52 3.44 -4.67
C ILE A 49 -4.32 4.18 -5.28
N SER A 50 -3.54 4.88 -4.46
CA SER A 50 -2.35 5.61 -4.88
C SER A 50 -1.30 4.68 -5.49
N TYR A 51 -1.05 3.52 -4.88
CA TYR A 51 -0.16 2.49 -5.41
C TYR A 51 -0.60 2.02 -6.80
N ARG A 52 -1.89 1.74 -6.99
CA ARG A 52 -2.44 1.29 -8.29
C ARG A 52 -2.35 2.37 -9.36
N VAL A 53 -2.64 3.62 -9.01
CA VAL A 53 -2.50 4.77 -9.92
C VAL A 53 -1.04 4.92 -10.35
N LYS A 54 -0.08 4.88 -9.41
CA LYS A 54 1.35 4.96 -9.71
C LYS A 54 1.78 3.83 -10.65
N ARG A 55 1.43 2.58 -10.34
CA ARG A 55 1.71 1.41 -11.20
C ARG A 55 1.10 1.51 -12.59
N HIS A 56 -0.09 2.09 -12.72
CA HIS A 56 -0.70 2.33 -14.02
C HIS A 56 0.09 3.36 -14.83
N VAL A 57 0.48 4.47 -14.22
CA VAL A 57 1.32 5.50 -14.87
C VAL A 57 2.68 4.92 -15.29
N GLU A 58 3.35 4.17 -14.41
CA GLU A 58 4.62 3.51 -14.71
C GLU A 58 4.51 2.60 -15.95
N ARG A 59 3.47 1.76 -16.02
CA ARG A 59 3.24 0.88 -17.18
C ARG A 59 3.02 1.67 -18.47
N ASN A 60 2.30 2.78 -18.41
CA ASN A 60 2.08 3.64 -19.57
C ASN A 60 3.39 4.31 -20.04
N MET A 61 4.23 4.78 -19.11
CA MET A 61 5.53 5.34 -19.44
C MET A 61 6.47 4.31 -20.08
N VAL A 62 6.49 3.08 -19.54
CA VAL A 62 7.25 1.95 -20.12
C VAL A 62 6.78 1.67 -21.55
N GLY A 63 5.47 1.58 -21.77
CA GLY A 63 4.89 1.31 -23.09
C GLY A 63 5.16 2.42 -24.11
N ALA A 64 5.31 3.67 -23.65
CA ALA A 64 5.67 4.81 -24.48
C ALA A 64 7.18 5.07 -24.58
N HIS A 65 8.01 4.14 -24.09
CA HIS A 65 9.49 4.25 -24.07
C HIS A 65 10.04 5.50 -23.37
N PHE A 66 9.29 6.09 -22.46
CA PHE A 66 9.79 7.19 -21.63
C PHE A 66 10.80 6.67 -20.58
N PRO A 67 11.84 7.46 -20.26
CA PRO A 67 12.71 7.16 -19.13
C PRO A 67 11.89 7.14 -17.84
N HIS A 68 11.88 6.01 -17.15
CA HIS A 68 11.18 5.82 -15.88
C HIS A 68 12.16 5.25 -14.85
N HIS A 69 12.11 5.74 -13.62
CA HIS A 69 12.86 5.16 -12.50
C HIS A 69 12.12 3.91 -12.00
N LYS A 70 12.78 2.75 -12.04
CA LYS A 70 12.32 1.56 -11.33
C LYS A 70 12.68 1.74 -9.85
N GLU A 71 11.73 2.20 -9.05
CA GLU A 71 11.86 2.07 -7.59
C GLU A 71 11.59 0.61 -7.22
N ASN A 72 12.63 -0.07 -6.74
CA ASN A 72 12.52 -1.38 -6.12
C ASN A 72 11.90 -1.17 -4.73
N PHE A 73 10.64 -1.57 -4.58
CA PHE A 73 9.94 -1.69 -3.29
C PHE A 73 9.99 -3.15 -2.85
#